data_AF-A0A0D0CXJ3-F1
#
_entry.id   AF-A0A0D0CXJ3-F1
#
_cell.length_a   1.000
_cell.length_b   1.000
_cell.length_c   1.000
_cell.angle_alpha   90.00
_cell.angle_beta   90.00
_cell.angle_gamma   90.00
#
_symmetry.space_group_name_H-M   'P 1'
#
loop_
_entity.id
_entity.type
_entity.pdbx_description
1 polymer ?
#
loop_
_entity_poly.entity_id
_entity_poly.type
_entity_poly.pdbx_seq_one_letter_code
_entity_poly.pdbx_strand_id
1 'polypeptide(L)'
;KKIIIISILIQSTNQKSNALQSIFGIFLQSTHTPQKVIETLACMGISVSVDAINAAVRSLSAESHRAIQSLGRTLLAAYAYDNFDVDLKSVDHTAEKSTESLKHLTSGLLFPLTHGVKTEDLRCSKELWEKSSLNLKVEPSALAPCKGWRDLLGLYPDSPDGLGMTWRDRFNSWKMLSDLINFRPPYFTQFKGRLHDPEVIEAIPVVLTDKIQ
;
A
#
# COMPACT_ATOMS: atom_id res chain seq x y z
N LYS A 1 28.76 -31.32 -30.22
CA LYS A 1 29.45 -30.50 -29.19
C LYS A 1 29.58 -29.03 -29.57
N LYS A 2 30.19 -28.65 -30.71
CA LYS A 2 30.28 -27.23 -31.15
C LYS A 2 28.92 -26.51 -31.26
N ILE A 3 27.91 -27.17 -31.83
CA ILE A 3 26.58 -26.57 -32.02
C ILE A 3 25.90 -26.27 -30.68
N ILE A 4 26.02 -27.14 -29.67
CA ILE A 4 25.44 -26.93 -28.33
C ILE A 4 26.10 -25.73 -27.63
N ILE A 5 27.43 -25.61 -27.72
CA ILE A 5 28.17 -24.47 -27.13
C ILE A 5 27.76 -23.16 -27.81
N ILE A 6 27.58 -23.18 -29.14
CA ILE A 6 27.11 -22.02 -29.91
C ILE A 6 25.66 -21.67 -29.54
N SER A 7 24.78 -22.67 -29.37
CA SER A 7 23.40 -22.45 -28.91
C SER A 7 23.35 -21.83 -27.51
N ILE A 8 24.21 -22.28 -26.58
CA ILE A 8 24.32 -21.71 -25.23
C ILE A 8 24.83 -20.25 -25.28
N LEU A 9 25.84 -19.96 -26.11
CA LEU A 9 26.39 -18.60 -26.28
C LEU A 9 25.41 -17.63 -26.96
N ILE A 10 24.64 -18.12 -27.94
CA ILE A 10 23.56 -17.36 -28.61
C ILE A 10 22.39 -17.13 -27.63
N GLN A 11 22.12 -18.11 -26.77
CA GLN A 11 21.09 -18.00 -25.75
C GLN A 11 21.51 -17.03 -24.63
N SER A 12 22.78 -17.01 -24.20
CA SER A 12 23.30 -16.04 -23.22
C SER A 12 23.42 -14.59 -23.73
N THR A 13 23.39 -14.39 -25.06
CA THR A 13 23.40 -13.05 -25.68
C THR A 13 22.00 -12.53 -26.01
N ASN A 14 20.96 -13.34 -25.81
CA ASN A 14 19.58 -12.92 -25.97
C ASN A 14 19.02 -12.41 -24.62
N GLN A 15 18.73 -11.11 -24.53
CA GLN A 15 18.12 -10.49 -23.35
C GLN A 15 16.89 -11.25 -22.82
N LYS A 16 16.07 -11.83 -23.70
CA LYS A 16 14.88 -12.61 -23.30
C LYS A 16 15.24 -13.93 -22.61
N SER A 17 16.33 -14.58 -23.00
CA SER A 17 16.77 -15.80 -22.34
C SER A 17 17.51 -15.53 -21.02
N ASN A 18 18.19 -14.38 -20.92
CA ASN A 18 18.77 -13.93 -19.65
C ASN A 18 17.68 -13.64 -18.62
N ALA A 19 16.53 -13.09 -19.05
CA ALA A 19 15.37 -12.93 -18.18
C ALA A 19 14.85 -14.27 -17.64
N LEU A 20 14.68 -15.29 -18.49
CA LEU A 20 14.23 -16.61 -18.04
C LEU A 20 15.22 -17.28 -17.08
N GLN A 21 16.51 -17.26 -17.39
CA GLN A 21 17.56 -17.78 -16.51
C GLN A 21 17.60 -17.04 -15.16
N SER A 22 17.33 -15.73 -15.16
CA SER A 22 17.26 -14.90 -13.96
C SER A 22 16.04 -15.25 -13.10
N ILE A 23 14.86 -15.37 -13.71
CA ILE A 23 13.64 -15.82 -13.03
C ILE A 23 13.84 -17.22 -12.42
N PHE A 24 14.43 -18.14 -13.19
CA PHE A 24 14.70 -19.49 -12.73
C PHE A 24 15.69 -19.51 -11.57
N GLY A 25 16.78 -18.72 -11.65
CA GLY A 25 17.75 -18.58 -10.57
C GLY A 25 17.16 -17.99 -9.30
N ILE A 26 16.38 -16.91 -9.41
CA ILE A 26 15.68 -16.30 -8.26
C ILE A 26 14.69 -17.28 -7.64
N PHE A 27 13.95 -18.03 -8.45
CA PHE A 27 13.03 -19.07 -7.96
C PHE A 27 13.77 -20.16 -7.17
N LEU A 28 14.87 -20.69 -7.71
CA LEU A 28 15.69 -21.69 -7.01
C LEU A 28 16.26 -21.15 -5.70
N GLN A 29 16.74 -19.90 -5.69
CA GLN A 29 17.21 -19.23 -4.48
C GLN A 29 16.07 -19.07 -3.46
N SER A 30 14.86 -18.71 -3.90
CA SER A 30 13.69 -18.51 -3.03
C SER A 30 13.16 -19.80 -2.40
N THR A 31 13.38 -20.94 -3.05
CA THR A 31 13.00 -22.28 -2.57
C THR A 31 14.11 -22.93 -1.75
N HIS A 32 15.13 -22.17 -1.34
CA HIS A 32 16.29 -22.67 -0.59
C HIS A 32 17.04 -23.81 -1.29
N THR A 33 17.08 -23.81 -2.63
CA THR A 33 17.87 -24.78 -3.39
C THR A 33 19.35 -24.67 -3.01
N PRO A 34 20.06 -25.79 -2.75
CA PRO A 34 21.47 -25.74 -2.39
C PRO A 34 22.32 -25.00 -3.44
N GLN A 35 23.21 -24.11 -2.98
CA GLN A 35 24.02 -23.24 -3.85
C GLN A 35 24.76 -24.03 -4.95
N LYS A 36 25.29 -25.21 -4.62
CA LYS A 36 25.98 -26.08 -5.59
C LYS A 36 25.07 -26.51 -6.76
N VAL A 37 23.79 -26.73 -6.52
CA VAL A 37 22.82 -27.08 -7.56
C VAL A 37 22.57 -25.88 -8.47
N ILE A 38 22.38 -24.69 -7.90
CA ILE A 38 22.19 -23.44 -8.66
C ILE A 38 23.42 -23.16 -9.53
N GLU A 39 24.63 -23.29 -8.99
CA GLU A 39 25.88 -23.13 -9.75
C GLU A 39 26.06 -24.16 -10.86
N THR A 40 25.62 -25.40 -10.63
CA THR A 40 25.64 -26.44 -11.67
C THR A 40 24.69 -26.07 -12.82
N LEU A 41 23.47 -25.62 -12.49
CA LEU A 41 22.49 -25.16 -13.48
C LEU A 41 22.94 -23.88 -14.20
N ALA A 42 23.69 -23.02 -13.52
CA ALA A 42 24.31 -21.85 -14.11
C ALA A 42 25.39 -22.24 -15.13
N CYS A 43 26.25 -23.20 -14.78
CA CYS A 43 27.22 -23.78 -15.72
C CYS A 43 26.55 -24.44 -16.95
N MET A 44 25.34 -24.97 -16.79
CA MET A 44 24.54 -25.54 -17.88
C MET A 44 23.78 -24.49 -18.71
N GLY A 45 23.82 -23.21 -18.32
CA GLY A 45 23.09 -22.13 -18.99
C GLY A 45 21.57 -22.16 -18.75
N ILE A 46 21.13 -22.81 -17.67
CA ILE A 46 19.70 -22.92 -17.29
C ILE A 46 19.32 -21.86 -16.26
N SER A 47 20.26 -21.48 -15.39
CA SER A 47 20.10 -20.46 -14.36
C SER A 47 21.19 -19.39 -14.47
N VAL A 48 21.01 -18.27 -13.79
CA VAL A 48 22.13 -17.38 -13.41
C VAL A 48 22.87 -17.94 -12.19
N SER A 49 24.12 -17.52 -11.98
CA SER A 49 24.90 -17.89 -10.79
C SER A 49 24.34 -17.26 -9.52
N VAL A 50 24.72 -17.80 -8.36
CA VAL A 50 24.29 -17.26 -7.07
C VAL A 50 24.84 -15.86 -6.84
N ASP A 51 26.06 -15.60 -7.31
CA ASP A 51 26.66 -14.26 -7.26
C ASP A 51 25.87 -13.24 -8.08
N ALA A 52 25.38 -13.63 -9.27
CA ALA A 52 24.55 -12.77 -10.10
C ALA A 52 23.19 -12.47 -9.44
N ILE A 53 22.57 -13.47 -8.79
CA ILE A 53 21.33 -13.28 -8.02
C ILE A 53 21.58 -12.29 -6.87
N ASN A 54 22.63 -12.52 -6.07
CA ASN A 54 22.96 -11.66 -4.94
C ASN A 54 23.36 -10.23 -5.38
N ALA A 55 24.00 -10.09 -6.53
CA ALA A 55 24.31 -8.78 -7.10
C ALA A 55 23.03 -8.05 -7.55
N ALA A 56 22.10 -8.75 -8.21
CA ALA A 56 20.81 -8.20 -8.61
C ALA A 56 19.98 -7.75 -7.40
N VAL A 57 19.86 -8.59 -6.36
CA VAL A 57 19.14 -8.25 -5.12
C VAL A 57 19.75 -7.03 -4.44
N ARG A 58 21.09 -6.96 -4.34
CA ARG A 58 21.79 -5.79 -3.77
C ARG A 58 21.56 -4.53 -4.59
N SER A 59 21.62 -4.62 -5.92
CA SER A 59 21.38 -3.49 -6.81
C SER A 59 19.95 -2.97 -6.68
N LEU A 60 18.96 -3.86 -6.75
CA LEU A 60 17.55 -3.51 -6.60
C LEU A 60 17.29 -2.89 -5.23
N SER A 61 17.85 -3.48 -4.16
CA SER A 61 17.72 -2.93 -2.81
C SER A 61 18.32 -1.53 -2.70
N ALA A 62 19.48 -1.28 -3.33
CA ALA A 62 20.11 0.05 -3.35
C ALA A 62 19.27 1.05 -4.16
N GLU A 63 18.68 0.63 -5.28
CA GLU A 63 17.79 1.45 -6.09
C GLU A 63 16.49 1.79 -5.34
N SER A 64 15.81 0.79 -4.77
CA SER A 64 14.63 1.00 -3.92
C SER A 64 14.94 1.92 -2.75
N HIS A 65 16.10 1.78 -2.10
CA HIS A 65 16.51 2.67 -1.03
C HIS A 65 16.64 4.13 -1.49
N ARG A 66 17.25 4.36 -2.66
CA ARG A 66 17.34 5.72 -3.25
C ARG A 66 15.97 6.25 -3.63
N ALA A 67 15.11 5.42 -4.22
CA ALA A 67 13.74 5.81 -4.58
C ALA A 67 12.92 6.22 -3.35
N ILE A 68 12.98 5.41 -2.29
CA ILE A 68 12.33 5.70 -0.99
C ILE A 68 12.88 6.98 -0.39
N GLN A 69 14.20 7.19 -0.36
CA GLN A 69 14.78 8.44 0.14
C GLN A 69 14.36 9.65 -0.70
N SER A 70 14.38 9.52 -2.02
CA SER A 70 13.97 10.58 -2.94
C SER A 70 12.51 10.97 -2.71
N LEU A 71 11.62 9.96 -2.60
CA LEU A 71 10.21 10.18 -2.31
C LEU A 71 10.02 10.78 -0.91
N GLY A 72 10.69 10.26 0.11
CA GLY A 72 10.62 10.79 1.48
C GLY A 72 11.05 12.26 1.58
N ARG A 73 12.07 12.68 0.81
CA ARG A 73 12.52 14.09 0.75
C ARG A 73 11.48 15.04 0.17
N THR A 74 10.52 14.56 -0.62
CA THR A 74 9.43 15.41 -1.12
C THR A 74 8.43 15.79 -0.03
N LEU A 75 8.41 15.04 1.09
CA LEU A 75 7.37 15.10 2.13
C LEU A 75 5.95 14.82 1.59
N LEU A 76 5.81 14.31 0.37
CA LEU A 76 4.55 14.00 -0.30
C LEU A 76 4.39 12.48 -0.42
N ALA A 77 4.61 11.77 0.67
CA ALA A 77 4.57 10.33 0.73
C ALA A 77 3.70 9.86 1.90
N ALA A 78 2.82 8.90 1.65
CA ALA A 78 2.01 8.26 2.67
C ALA A 78 2.58 6.89 3.03
N TYR A 79 2.55 6.60 4.33
CA TYR A 79 3.03 5.35 4.91
C TYR A 79 1.82 4.54 5.34
N ALA A 80 1.74 3.29 4.89
CA ALA A 80 0.80 2.31 5.40
C ALA A 80 1.58 1.19 6.05
N TYR A 81 1.30 0.94 7.33
CA TYR A 81 1.84 -0.21 8.05
C TYR A 81 0.70 -1.17 8.34
N ASP A 82 0.96 -2.45 8.10
CA ASP A 82 0.01 -3.51 8.41
C ASP A 82 0.74 -4.70 9.02
N ASN A 83 0.10 -5.33 9.99
CA ASN A 83 0.55 -6.58 10.59
C ASN A 83 -0.34 -7.68 10.03
N PHE A 84 0.25 -8.63 9.31
CA PHE A 84 -0.49 -9.74 8.75
C PHE A 84 0.13 -11.07 9.19
N ASP A 85 -0.73 -12.04 9.39
CA ASP A 85 -0.36 -13.38 9.80
C ASP A 85 -0.39 -14.30 8.58
N VAL A 86 0.72 -15.00 8.34
CA VAL A 86 0.82 -15.99 7.27
C VAL A 86 0.91 -17.38 7.88
N ASP A 87 -0.07 -18.23 7.58
CA ASP A 87 0.01 -19.65 7.89
C ASP A 87 0.84 -20.36 6.81
N LEU A 88 2.14 -20.50 7.07
CA LEU A 88 3.05 -21.24 6.20
C LEU A 88 3.00 -22.72 6.58
N LYS A 89 2.07 -23.45 5.96
CA LYS A 89 1.96 -24.90 6.14
C LYS A 89 3.20 -25.58 5.57
N SER A 90 4.04 -26.15 6.43
CA SER A 90 5.14 -27.03 6.03
C SER A 90 4.58 -28.35 5.51
N VAL A 91 5.14 -28.87 4.42
CA VAL A 91 4.76 -30.18 3.82
C VAL A 91 5.34 -31.37 4.61
N ASP A 92 6.17 -31.12 5.63
CA ASP A 92 6.81 -32.18 6.40
C ASP A 92 5.78 -32.99 7.21
N HIS A 93 5.57 -34.24 6.78
CA HIS A 93 4.68 -35.23 7.41
C HIS A 93 5.30 -35.89 8.66
N THR A 94 6.20 -35.23 9.38
CA THR A 94 6.78 -35.79 10.60
C THR A 94 5.81 -35.58 11.78
N ALA A 95 5.53 -36.66 12.51
CA ALA A 95 4.35 -36.83 13.38
C ALA A 95 4.22 -35.87 14.59
N GLU A 96 5.14 -34.94 14.80
CA GLU A 96 5.05 -33.91 15.84
C GLU A 96 4.59 -32.59 15.21
N LYS A 97 3.28 -32.36 15.25
CA LYS A 97 2.67 -31.08 14.85
C LYS A 97 3.13 -29.97 15.81
N SER A 98 4.22 -29.30 15.50
CA SER A 98 4.52 -28.02 16.12
C SER A 98 3.51 -26.99 15.63
N THR A 99 2.89 -26.26 16.55
CA THR A 99 1.90 -25.20 16.31
C THR A 99 2.52 -23.92 15.73
N GLU A 100 3.70 -23.99 15.11
CA GLU A 100 4.54 -22.85 14.70
C GLU A 100 4.44 -22.47 13.21
N SER A 101 3.37 -22.89 12.53
CA SER A 101 3.12 -22.54 11.11
C SER A 101 2.71 -21.08 10.92
N LEU A 102 2.16 -20.45 11.97
CA LEU A 102 1.77 -19.04 11.93
C LEU A 102 3.02 -18.14 12.05
N LYS A 103 3.27 -17.33 11.02
CA LYS A 103 4.30 -16.29 11.03
C LYS A 103 3.64 -14.92 11.10
N HIS A 104 3.98 -14.17 12.15
CA HIS A 104 3.60 -12.77 12.31
C HIS A 104 4.57 -11.88 11.53
N LEU A 105 4.08 -11.13 10.57
CA LEU A 105 4.89 -10.23 9.74
C LEU A 105 4.33 -8.81 9.80
N THR A 106 5.23 -7.83 9.89
CA THR A 106 4.90 -6.41 9.72
C THR A 106 5.38 -5.98 8.34
N SER A 107 4.46 -5.45 7.53
CA SER A 107 4.80 -4.83 6.25
C SER A 107 4.57 -3.33 6.32
N GLY A 108 5.40 -2.60 5.58
CA GLY A 108 5.27 -1.17 5.36
C GLY A 108 5.23 -0.90 3.86
N LEU A 109 4.25 -0.11 3.43
CA LEU A 109 4.13 0.40 2.07
C LEU A 109 4.31 1.93 2.08
N LEU A 110 5.08 2.43 1.12
CA LEU A 110 5.23 3.85 0.86
C LEU A 110 4.66 4.15 -0.52
N PHE A 111 3.76 5.13 -0.62
CA PHE A 111 3.22 5.57 -1.90
C PHE A 111 3.21 7.10 -2.02
N PRO A 112 3.45 7.63 -3.22
CA PRO A 112 3.43 9.07 -3.46
C PRO A 112 1.99 9.63 -3.37
N LEU A 113 1.86 10.83 -2.84
CA LEU A 113 0.61 11.58 -2.78
C LEU A 113 0.34 12.27 -4.14
N THR A 114 -0.07 11.49 -5.13
CA THR A 114 -0.25 11.97 -6.52
C THR A 114 -1.54 12.76 -6.76
N HIS A 115 -2.44 12.84 -5.78
CA HIS A 115 -3.76 13.47 -5.93
C HIS A 115 -3.75 15.01 -5.81
N GLY A 116 -2.70 15.64 -6.34
CA GLY A 116 -2.53 17.10 -6.32
C GLY A 116 -2.12 17.68 -4.96
N VAL A 117 -1.74 16.85 -3.99
CA VAL A 117 -1.19 17.34 -2.71
C VAL A 117 0.11 18.08 -2.96
N LYS A 118 0.21 19.24 -2.34
CA LYS A 118 1.42 20.04 -2.33
C LYS A 118 1.93 20.19 -0.92
N THR A 119 3.19 20.58 -0.79
CA THR A 119 3.84 20.71 0.52
C THR A 119 3.12 21.75 1.41
N GLU A 120 2.52 22.76 0.80
CA GLU A 120 1.69 23.76 1.48
C GLU A 120 0.42 23.18 2.13
N ASP A 121 -0.15 22.10 1.59
CA ASP A 121 -1.30 21.43 2.20
C ASP A 121 -0.90 20.73 3.51
N LEU A 122 0.39 20.35 3.61
CA LEU A 122 0.98 19.71 4.78
C LEU A 122 1.64 20.72 5.74
N ARG A 123 1.40 22.02 5.58
CA ARG A 123 2.00 23.09 6.41
C ARG A 123 1.76 22.93 7.92
N CYS A 124 0.64 22.31 8.30
CA CYS A 124 0.30 22.07 9.70
C CYS A 124 0.94 20.80 10.27
N SER A 125 1.59 19.96 9.47
CA SER A 125 2.18 18.68 9.92
C SER A 125 3.17 18.86 11.06
N LYS A 126 4.00 19.91 11.00
CA LYS A 126 4.95 20.26 12.07
C LYS A 126 4.23 20.62 13.36
N GLU A 127 3.25 21.52 13.28
CA GLU A 127 2.48 21.94 14.46
C GLU A 127 1.69 20.77 15.06
N LEU A 128 1.09 19.92 14.21
CA LEU A 128 0.41 18.71 14.63
C LEU A 128 1.35 17.76 15.37
N TRP A 129 2.56 17.53 14.83
CA TRP A 129 3.56 16.69 15.48
C TRP A 129 4.07 17.27 16.80
N GLU A 130 4.32 18.58 16.85
CA GLU A 130 4.76 19.27 18.06
C GLU A 130 3.73 19.21 19.19
N LYS A 131 2.43 19.12 18.86
CA LYS A 131 1.33 19.04 19.84
C LYS A 131 0.75 17.64 20.01
N SER A 132 1.28 16.65 19.30
CA SER A 132 0.75 15.28 19.28
C SER A 132 1.09 14.53 20.57
N SER A 133 0.13 13.77 21.09
CA SER A 133 0.36 12.82 22.19
C SER A 133 1.31 11.68 21.82
N LEU A 134 1.56 11.46 20.53
CA LEU A 134 2.52 10.46 20.03
C LEU A 134 3.97 10.98 20.02
N ASN A 135 4.18 12.29 20.22
CA ASN A 135 5.52 12.86 20.29
C ASN A 135 6.07 12.72 21.72
N LEU A 136 6.98 11.76 21.93
CA LEU A 136 7.57 11.46 23.24
C LEU A 136 8.33 12.62 23.90
N LYS A 137 8.63 13.69 23.15
CA LYS A 137 9.38 14.85 23.63
C LYS A 137 8.49 16.05 24.00
N VAL A 138 7.17 15.92 23.86
CA VAL A 138 6.25 17.03 24.13
C VAL A 138 6.03 17.17 25.63
N GLU A 139 6.07 18.41 26.13
CA GLU A 139 5.67 18.72 27.49
C GLU A 139 4.14 18.58 27.63
N PRO A 140 3.63 18.03 28.75
CA PRO A 140 2.19 17.84 28.94
C PRO A 140 1.35 19.11 28.77
N SER A 141 1.91 20.27 29.07
CA SER A 141 1.26 21.58 28.91
C SER A 141 1.14 22.05 27.46
N ALA A 142 1.93 21.48 26.54
CA ALA A 142 1.93 21.80 25.12
C ALA A 142 1.04 20.86 24.28
N LEU A 143 0.47 19.81 24.90
CA LEU A 143 -0.44 18.89 24.24
C LEU A 143 -1.70 19.60 23.75
N ALA A 144 -2.10 19.28 22.51
CA ALA A 144 -3.41 19.70 22.04
C ALA A 144 -4.52 19.05 22.90
N PRO A 145 -5.62 19.77 23.21
CA PRO A 145 -6.78 19.17 23.84
C PRO A 145 -7.25 17.97 23.01
N CYS A 146 -7.60 16.87 23.68
CA CYS A 146 -8.19 15.72 23.00
C CYS A 146 -9.52 16.16 22.37
N LYS A 147 -9.58 16.15 21.04
CA LYS A 147 -10.76 16.51 20.26
C LYS A 147 -11.57 15.26 19.99
N GLY A 148 -12.86 15.30 20.33
CA GLY A 148 -13.80 14.23 20.04
C GLY A 148 -14.46 14.42 18.67
N TRP A 149 -15.29 13.46 18.28
CA TRP A 149 -16.08 13.57 17.04
C TRP A 149 -17.02 14.78 17.04
N ARG A 150 -17.46 15.26 18.22
CA ARG A 150 -18.29 16.46 18.34
C ARG A 150 -17.56 17.73 17.93
N ASP A 151 -16.26 17.81 18.17
CA ASP A 151 -15.47 18.95 17.72
C ASP A 151 -15.37 19.00 16.19
N LEU A 152 -15.49 17.85 15.51
CA LEU A 152 -15.54 17.79 14.04
C LEU A 152 -16.79 18.46 13.47
N LEU A 153 -17.88 18.49 14.24
CA LEU A 153 -19.10 19.24 13.87
C LEU A 153 -18.86 20.76 13.86
N GLY A 154 -17.76 21.25 14.40
CA GLY A 154 -17.39 22.67 14.35
C GLY A 154 -16.54 23.06 13.15
N LEU A 155 -16.02 22.11 12.37
CA LEU A 155 -15.05 22.39 11.30
C LEU A 155 -15.62 23.22 10.17
N TYR A 156 -16.90 23.00 9.85
CA TYR A 156 -17.63 23.76 8.85
C TYR A 156 -18.75 24.52 9.56
N PRO A 157 -18.58 25.83 9.81
CA PRO A 157 -19.66 26.66 10.34
C PRO A 157 -20.83 26.62 9.35
N ASP A 158 -22.00 26.26 9.88
CA ASP A 158 -23.20 26.01 9.10
C ASP A 158 -24.25 27.04 9.50
N SER A 159 -24.70 27.85 8.55
CA SER A 159 -25.74 28.85 8.77
C SER A 159 -27.05 28.33 8.17
N PRO A 160 -28.18 28.48 8.88
CA PRO A 160 -29.47 28.04 8.35
C PRO A 160 -29.76 28.73 7.00
N ASP A 161 -30.28 27.95 6.05
CA ASP A 161 -30.79 28.49 4.79
C ASP A 161 -32.12 29.24 4.99
N GLY A 162 -32.73 29.72 3.90
CA GLY A 162 -34.03 30.40 3.94
C GLY A 162 -35.20 29.55 4.46
N LEU A 163 -35.01 28.23 4.60
CA LEU A 163 -35.97 27.29 5.19
C LEU A 163 -35.60 26.95 6.65
N GLY A 164 -34.56 27.56 7.20
CA GLY A 164 -34.05 27.28 8.54
C GLY A 164 -33.27 25.97 8.63
N MET A 165 -32.91 25.35 7.51
CA MET A 165 -32.17 24.08 7.48
C MET A 165 -30.67 24.31 7.34
N THR A 166 -29.92 23.58 8.15
CA THR A 166 -28.46 23.51 8.06
C THR A 166 -28.05 22.50 6.97
N TRP A 167 -26.84 22.58 6.43
CA TRP A 167 -26.35 21.56 5.48
C TRP A 167 -26.36 20.16 6.10
N ARG A 168 -26.13 20.05 7.42
CA ARG A 168 -26.24 18.78 8.16
C ARG A 168 -27.66 18.24 8.16
N ASP A 169 -28.66 19.10 8.32
CA ASP A 169 -30.07 18.69 8.29
C ASP A 169 -30.46 18.20 6.90
N ARG A 170 -29.98 18.87 5.85
CA ARG A 170 -30.17 18.44 4.46
C ARG A 170 -29.51 17.09 4.20
N PHE A 171 -28.26 16.89 4.64
CA PHE A 171 -27.57 15.62 4.50
C PHE A 171 -28.25 14.48 5.28
N ASN A 172 -28.64 14.72 6.52
CA ASN A 172 -29.34 13.73 7.34
C ASN A 172 -30.70 13.34 6.71
N SER A 173 -31.44 14.32 6.20
CA SER A 173 -32.70 14.09 5.48
C SER A 173 -32.46 13.25 4.22
N TRP A 174 -31.44 13.61 3.43
CA TRP A 174 -31.02 12.83 2.27
C TRP A 174 -30.64 11.40 2.64
N LYS A 175 -29.85 11.20 3.69
CA LYS A 175 -29.37 9.88 4.12
C LYS A 175 -30.53 8.99 4.58
N MET A 176 -31.48 9.55 5.33
CA MET A 176 -32.69 8.84 5.74
C MET A 176 -33.53 8.40 4.54
N LEU A 177 -33.73 9.28 3.54
CA LEU A 177 -34.43 8.94 2.30
C LEU A 177 -33.69 7.87 1.50
N SER A 178 -32.36 7.99 1.40
CA SER A 178 -31.51 7.00 0.73
C SER A 178 -31.62 5.63 1.37
N ASP A 179 -31.62 5.54 2.71
CA ASP A 179 -31.76 4.28 3.41
C ASP A 179 -33.16 3.67 3.27
N LEU A 180 -34.21 4.52 3.24
CA LEU A 180 -35.58 4.08 2.96
C LEU A 180 -35.73 3.53 1.54
N ILE A 181 -35.06 4.13 0.56
CA ILE A 181 -35.14 3.69 -0.83
C ILE A 181 -34.35 2.39 -1.05
N ASN A 182 -33.18 2.25 -0.42
CA ASN A 182 -32.25 1.16 -0.72
C ASN A 182 -32.39 -0.07 0.21
N PHE A 183 -32.89 0.08 1.44
CA PHE A 183 -32.86 -0.99 2.47
C PHE A 183 -34.20 -1.27 3.17
N ARG A 184 -35.31 -0.68 2.71
CA ARG A 184 -36.63 -0.75 3.38
C ARG A 184 -37.71 -1.27 2.41
N PRO A 185 -39.01 -1.37 2.81
CA PRO A 185 -40.02 -2.09 2.03
C PRO A 185 -40.12 -1.62 0.57
N PRO A 186 -40.49 -2.51 -0.37
CA PRO A 186 -40.52 -2.23 -1.82
C PRO A 186 -41.24 -0.96 -2.23
N TYR A 187 -42.22 -0.51 -1.42
CA TYR A 187 -42.95 0.74 -1.59
C TYR A 187 -42.04 1.96 -1.84
N PHE A 188 -40.90 2.07 -1.15
CA PHE A 188 -40.05 3.25 -1.27
C PHE A 188 -39.18 3.26 -2.54
N THR A 189 -39.02 2.11 -3.22
CA THR A 189 -38.24 1.99 -4.47
C THR A 189 -38.75 2.92 -5.57
N GLN A 190 -40.06 3.22 -5.58
CA GLN A 190 -40.68 4.11 -6.56
C GLN A 190 -40.10 5.54 -6.52
N PHE A 191 -39.48 5.93 -5.40
CA PHE A 191 -38.88 7.26 -5.23
C PHE A 191 -37.41 7.31 -5.65
N LYS A 192 -36.80 6.20 -6.10
CA LYS A 192 -35.39 6.15 -6.50
C LYS A 192 -35.02 7.19 -7.56
N GLY A 193 -35.91 7.44 -8.53
CA GLY A 193 -35.69 8.46 -9.57
C GLY A 193 -35.84 9.91 -9.09
N ARG A 194 -36.29 10.14 -7.85
CA ARG A 194 -36.46 11.48 -7.26
C ARG A 194 -35.37 11.84 -6.25
N LEU A 195 -34.52 10.88 -5.87
CA LEU A 195 -33.40 11.12 -4.97
C LEU A 195 -32.19 11.60 -5.78
N HIS A 196 -31.82 12.86 -5.62
CA HIS A 196 -30.60 13.41 -6.18
C HIS A 196 -29.37 13.01 -5.34
N ASP A 197 -28.18 13.20 -5.89
CA ASP A 197 -26.93 13.04 -5.14
C ASP A 197 -26.86 14.05 -3.97
N PRO A 198 -26.16 13.71 -2.88
CA PRO A 198 -26.03 14.62 -1.74
C PRO A 198 -25.22 15.86 -2.15
N GLU A 199 -25.49 16.97 -1.46
CA GLU A 199 -24.73 18.20 -1.60
C GLU A 199 -23.24 17.96 -1.31
N VAL A 200 -22.37 18.35 -2.24
CA VAL A 200 -20.91 18.17 -2.13
C VAL A 200 -20.31 19.43 -1.50
N ILE A 201 -19.68 19.29 -0.34
CA ILE A 201 -19.04 20.41 0.38
C ILE A 201 -17.57 20.52 0.00
N GLU A 202 -16.83 19.43 0.19
CA GLU A 202 -15.42 19.33 -0.16
C GLU A 202 -15.20 17.99 -0.84
N ALA A 203 -15.06 18.03 -2.16
CA ALA A 203 -14.82 16.83 -2.95
C ALA A 203 -13.37 16.37 -2.75
N ILE A 204 -13.18 15.18 -2.20
CA ILE A 204 -11.86 14.54 -2.22
C ILE A 204 -11.61 14.07 -3.66
N PRO A 205 -10.56 14.55 -4.34
CA PRO A 205 -10.26 14.13 -5.70
C PRO A 205 -9.90 12.64 -5.71
N VAL A 206 -10.67 11.86 -6.47
CA VAL A 206 -10.37 10.44 -6.69
C VAL A 206 -9.36 10.34 -7.82
N VAL A 207 -8.10 10.15 -7.46
CA VAL A 207 -7.01 9.89 -8.41
C VAL A 207 -6.51 8.48 -8.17
N LEU A 208 -6.34 7.71 -9.25
CA LEU A 208 -5.73 6.40 -9.16
C LEU A 208 -4.25 6.57 -8.81
N THR A 209 -3.81 5.99 -7.69
CA THR A 209 -2.39 5.99 -7.34
C THR A 209 -1.65 5.02 -8.24
N ASP A 210 -0.71 5.52 -9.04
CA ASP A 210 0.23 4.66 -9.76
C ASP A 210 1.08 3.91 -8.73
N LYS A 211 1.03 2.57 -8.80
CA LYS A 211 1.89 1.74 -7.97
C LYS A 211 3.31 1.90 -8.50
N ILE A 212 4.21 2.43 -7.67
CA ILE A 212 5.65 2.34 -7.94
C ILE A 212 5.98 0.85 -7.89
N GLN A 213 6.28 0.26 -9.06
CA GLN A 213 6.79 -1.10 -9.20
C GLN A 213 8.28 -1.15 -8.84
#